data_AF-F7ZZ76-F1
#
_entry.id   AF-F7ZZ76-F1
#
_cell.length_a   1.000
_cell.length_b   1.000
_cell.length_c   1.000
_cell.angle_alpha   90.00
_cell.angle_beta   90.00
_cell.angle_gamma   90.00
#
_symmetry.space_group_name_H-M   'P 1'
#
loop_
_entity.id
_entity.type
_entity.pdbx_description
1 polymer ?
#
loop_
_entity_poly.entity_id
_entity_poly.type
_entity_poly.pdbx_seq_one_letter_code
_entity_poly.pdbx_strand_id
1 'polypeptide(L)'
;MTAAPAPPVPVDEVDLGPGVRAGFTDRRGGVSRPPYDALDLGAHVGDDPSAVAQNRARLSAWAGCPVAFVDQVHGTDVLVVAGPQDVPVDPLQPVGTGDALVTAHPGVALAVLVADCVPVLLADPEAGVVGAAHAGRRGLADGVLQATVAAMRELGARPDRMRAALGPAIAGPSYEVPADLRDEVAATVPEVAATTAWGTPALDLRAGARAVLLAAGVAHVEVSPRDTWSDPRLFSFRRAGRTGRFAGVVRASARRVAPGNPQNPLLA
;
A
#
# COMPACT_ATOMS: atom_id res chain seq x y z
N MET A 1 27.02 -20.21 -17.46
CA MET A 1 25.85 -19.66 -18.19
C MET A 1 25.20 -18.65 -17.27
N THR A 2 25.33 -17.35 -17.55
CA THR A 2 24.60 -16.32 -16.80
C THR A 2 23.12 -16.42 -17.18
N ALA A 3 22.27 -16.68 -16.20
CA ALA A 3 20.82 -16.68 -16.42
C ALA A 3 20.41 -15.30 -16.98
N ALA A 4 19.52 -15.28 -17.97
CA ALA A 4 18.95 -14.03 -18.46
C ALA A 4 18.32 -13.27 -17.27
N PRO A 5 18.44 -11.92 -17.21
CA PRO A 5 17.82 -11.15 -16.15
C PRO A 5 16.31 -11.42 -16.14
N ALA A 6 15.76 -11.66 -14.95
CA ALA A 6 14.33 -11.87 -14.79
C ALA A 6 13.54 -10.66 -15.33
N PRO A 7 12.36 -10.87 -15.95
CA PRO A 7 11.52 -9.76 -16.39
C PRO A 7 11.16 -8.87 -15.18
N PRO A 8 11.07 -7.55 -15.38
CA PRO A 8 10.76 -6.61 -14.30
C PRO A 8 9.39 -6.90 -13.69
N VAL A 9 9.25 -6.62 -12.39
CA VAL A 9 7.95 -6.69 -11.71
C VAL A 9 7.01 -5.66 -12.33
N PRO A 10 5.82 -6.07 -12.80
CA PRO A 10 4.82 -5.12 -13.25
C PRO A 10 4.31 -4.32 -12.05
N VAL A 11 4.57 -3.01 -12.08
CA VAL A 11 4.03 -2.05 -11.11
C VAL A 11 3.25 -1.00 -11.88
N ASP A 12 1.98 -0.85 -11.53
CA ASP A 12 1.11 0.22 -11.99
C ASP A 12 1.50 1.49 -11.21
N GLU A 13 2.42 2.28 -11.78
CA GLU A 13 2.98 3.47 -11.11
C GLU A 13 1.95 4.60 -11.02
N VAL A 14 1.98 5.33 -9.91
CA VAL A 14 1.07 6.45 -9.61
C VAL A 14 1.87 7.71 -9.25
N ASP A 15 1.33 8.88 -9.58
CA ASP A 15 1.98 10.17 -9.30
C ASP A 15 1.58 10.71 -7.91
N LEU A 16 2.42 10.40 -6.91
CA LEU A 16 2.32 11.00 -5.58
C LEU A 16 3.20 12.25 -5.40
N GLY A 17 3.64 12.85 -6.50
CA GLY A 17 4.44 14.06 -6.52
C GLY A 17 5.95 13.83 -6.72
N PRO A 18 6.71 14.93 -6.88
CA PRO A 18 8.12 14.86 -7.24
C PRO A 18 8.94 14.15 -6.18
N GLY A 19 9.87 13.31 -6.62
CA GLY A 19 10.75 12.57 -5.72
C GLY A 19 10.07 11.40 -5.01
N VAL A 20 8.80 11.11 -5.28
CA VAL A 20 8.11 9.92 -4.76
C VAL A 20 8.08 8.86 -5.85
N ARG A 21 8.35 7.60 -5.48
CA ARG A 21 8.12 6.47 -6.36
C ARG A 21 7.15 5.52 -5.72
N ALA A 22 6.00 5.30 -6.37
CA ALA A 22 4.87 4.61 -5.80
C ALA A 22 4.13 3.81 -6.88
N GLY A 23 3.47 2.73 -6.46
CA GLY A 23 2.59 1.99 -7.35
C GLY A 23 2.09 0.68 -6.76
N PHE A 24 1.33 -0.04 -7.57
CA PHE A 24 0.70 -1.29 -7.16
C PHE A 24 1.18 -2.44 -8.03
N THR A 25 1.67 -3.51 -7.41
CA THR A 25 2.01 -4.72 -8.16
C THR A 25 0.75 -5.45 -8.61
N ASP A 26 0.92 -6.39 -9.55
CA ASP A 26 -0.11 -7.38 -9.84
C ASP A 26 0.45 -8.80 -9.67
N ARG A 27 -0.31 -9.83 -10.06
CA ARG A 27 0.09 -11.23 -9.84
C ARG A 27 1.19 -11.74 -10.77
N ARG A 28 1.58 -10.98 -11.80
CA ARG A 28 2.48 -11.46 -12.87
C ARG A 28 3.94 -11.14 -12.54
N GLY A 29 4.87 -11.84 -13.18
CA GLY A 29 6.31 -11.53 -13.09
C GLY A 29 7.04 -12.14 -11.89
N GLY A 30 6.43 -13.08 -11.18
CA GLY A 30 7.08 -13.84 -10.11
C GLY A 30 7.39 -15.29 -10.45
N VAL A 31 7.67 -16.10 -9.43
CA VAL A 31 8.09 -17.51 -9.54
C VAL A 31 7.22 -18.51 -8.79
N SER A 32 6.21 -18.03 -8.05
CA SER A 32 5.29 -18.87 -7.30
C SER A 32 4.44 -19.74 -8.23
N ARG A 33 4.01 -20.89 -7.71
CA ARG A 33 3.17 -21.86 -8.43
C ARG A 33 1.71 -21.72 -8.00
N PRO A 34 0.75 -22.25 -8.78
CA PRO A 34 -0.65 -22.28 -8.36
C PRO A 34 -0.80 -22.88 -6.95
N PRO A 35 -1.64 -22.29 -6.08
CA PRO A 35 -2.59 -21.20 -6.34
C PRO A 35 -2.05 -19.77 -6.17
N TYR A 36 -0.73 -19.60 -6.02
CA TYR A 36 -0.04 -18.34 -5.76
C TYR A 36 0.64 -17.75 -7.00
N ASP A 37 0.36 -18.31 -8.18
CA ASP A 37 1.04 -17.94 -9.41
C ASP A 37 0.75 -16.46 -9.78
N ALA A 38 1.75 -15.64 -10.13
CA ALA A 38 3.20 -15.90 -10.11
C ALA A 38 3.95 -15.07 -9.06
N LEU A 39 3.54 -13.83 -8.80
CA LEU A 39 4.23 -12.88 -7.92
C LEU A 39 3.54 -12.76 -6.55
N ASP A 40 3.47 -13.86 -5.81
CA ASP A 40 3.02 -13.80 -4.44
C ASP A 40 4.08 -13.16 -3.53
N LEU A 41 3.68 -12.13 -2.80
CA LEU A 41 4.50 -11.41 -1.84
C LEU A 41 4.13 -11.74 -0.38
N GLY A 42 3.11 -12.58 -0.17
CA GLY A 42 2.59 -12.99 1.14
C GLY A 42 3.38 -14.13 1.78
N ALA A 43 4.09 -13.85 2.89
CA ALA A 43 4.79 -14.89 3.65
C ALA A 43 3.86 -15.75 4.54
N HIS A 44 2.59 -15.35 4.70
CA HIS A 44 1.63 -15.95 5.64
C HIS A 44 0.51 -16.75 4.96
N VAL A 45 0.53 -16.91 3.64
CA VAL A 45 -0.59 -17.52 2.89
C VAL A 45 -0.38 -18.99 2.55
N GLY A 46 0.78 -19.56 2.92
CA GLY A 46 1.14 -20.95 2.68
C GLY A 46 1.78 -21.23 1.32
N ASP A 47 2.41 -20.23 0.70
CA ASP A 47 3.28 -20.41 -0.46
C ASP A 47 4.68 -20.91 -0.06
N ASP A 48 5.46 -21.35 -1.04
CA ASP A 48 6.87 -21.72 -0.87
C ASP A 48 7.68 -20.49 -0.38
N PRO A 49 8.29 -20.56 0.82
CA PRO A 49 9.09 -19.45 1.37
C PRO A 49 10.20 -18.97 0.43
N SER A 50 10.79 -19.87 -0.36
CA SER A 50 11.85 -19.53 -1.32
C SER A 50 11.31 -18.78 -2.54
N ALA A 51 10.07 -19.05 -2.95
CA ALA A 51 9.40 -18.34 -4.02
C ALA A 51 9.01 -16.93 -3.57
N VAL A 52 8.43 -16.79 -2.36
CA VAL A 52 8.07 -15.50 -1.77
C VAL A 52 9.31 -14.62 -1.57
N ALA A 53 10.42 -15.19 -1.07
CA ALA A 53 11.68 -14.45 -0.91
C ALA A 53 12.20 -13.93 -2.25
N GLN A 54 12.14 -14.74 -3.32
CA GLN A 54 12.52 -14.30 -4.66
C GLN A 54 11.60 -13.20 -5.20
N ASN A 55 10.29 -13.32 -5.00
CA ASN A 55 9.32 -12.30 -5.42
C ASN A 55 9.53 -10.97 -4.68
N ARG A 56 9.79 -11.01 -3.36
CA ARG A 56 10.14 -9.82 -2.57
C ARG A 56 11.47 -9.21 -3.01
N ALA A 57 12.47 -10.02 -3.34
CA ALA A 57 13.73 -9.51 -3.90
C ALA A 57 13.53 -8.79 -5.23
N ARG A 58 12.61 -9.27 -6.09
CA ARG A 58 12.24 -8.58 -7.33
C ARG A 58 11.54 -7.25 -7.06
N LEU A 59 10.67 -7.19 -6.04
CA LEU A 59 10.06 -5.92 -5.62
C LEU A 59 11.09 -4.93 -5.07
N SER A 60 12.05 -5.40 -4.25
CA SER A 60 13.17 -4.57 -3.77
C SER A 60 14.06 -4.07 -4.91
N ALA A 61 14.29 -4.89 -5.94
CA ALA A 61 15.02 -4.49 -7.13
C ALA A 61 14.26 -3.42 -7.93
N TRP A 62 12.94 -3.56 -8.09
CA TRP A 62 12.11 -2.47 -8.62
C TRP A 62 12.29 -1.25 -7.74
N ALA A 63 12.04 -1.36 -6.43
CA ALA A 63 12.09 -0.26 -5.48
C ALA A 63 13.46 0.40 -5.42
N GLY A 64 14.57 -0.29 -5.72
CA GLY A 64 15.93 0.24 -5.65
C GLY A 64 16.46 0.39 -4.23
N CYS A 65 15.82 -0.24 -3.25
CA CYS A 65 16.17 -0.23 -1.82
C CYS A 65 15.47 -1.40 -1.10
N PRO A 66 15.82 -1.70 0.17
CA PRO A 66 15.02 -2.61 0.99
C PRO A 66 13.56 -2.15 1.11
N VAL A 67 12.65 -3.13 1.20
CA VAL A 67 11.20 -2.91 1.35
C VAL A 67 10.77 -3.43 2.72
N ALA A 68 10.20 -2.54 3.53
CA ALA A 68 9.59 -2.87 4.81
C ALA A 68 8.17 -3.40 4.62
N PHE A 69 7.84 -4.50 5.31
CA PHE A 69 6.51 -5.09 5.38
C PHE A 69 6.08 -5.19 6.85
N VAL A 70 4.77 -5.23 7.08
CA VAL A 70 4.16 -5.47 8.39
C VAL A 70 3.45 -6.83 8.46
N ASP A 71 3.33 -7.36 9.67
CA ASP A 71 2.38 -8.44 9.97
C ASP A 71 0.98 -7.84 10.15
N GLN A 72 0.19 -7.89 9.08
CA GLN A 72 -1.11 -7.24 8.98
C GLN A 72 -2.18 -8.04 9.74
N VAL A 73 -2.85 -7.36 10.68
CA VAL A 73 -3.84 -7.97 11.58
C VAL A 73 -5.22 -7.32 11.47
N HIS A 74 -5.44 -6.49 10.42
CA HIS A 74 -6.67 -5.73 10.20
C HIS A 74 -7.01 -4.77 11.36
N GLY A 75 -5.99 -4.25 12.03
CA GLY A 75 -6.06 -3.23 13.07
C GLY A 75 -5.72 -1.83 12.53
N THR A 76 -5.22 -0.99 13.43
CA THR A 76 -4.96 0.45 13.18
C THR A 76 -3.52 0.87 13.47
N ASP A 77 -2.69 -0.06 13.95
CA ASP A 77 -1.33 0.25 14.38
C ASP A 77 -0.45 0.65 13.20
N VAL A 78 0.29 1.75 13.39
CA VAL A 78 1.18 2.34 12.39
C VAL A 78 2.61 2.23 12.90
N LEU A 79 3.49 1.60 12.11
CA LEU A 79 4.90 1.50 12.46
C LEU A 79 5.72 2.58 11.76
N VAL A 80 6.58 3.25 12.53
CA VAL A 80 7.54 4.22 11.99
C VAL A 80 8.84 3.48 11.65
N VAL A 81 9.22 3.51 10.37
CA VAL A 81 10.49 2.94 9.89
C VAL A 81 11.51 4.07 9.80
N ALA A 82 12.48 4.11 10.71
CA ALA A 82 13.47 5.18 10.78
C ALA A 82 14.57 5.04 9.72
N GLY A 83 14.81 3.82 9.21
CA GLY A 83 15.73 3.61 8.11
C GLY A 83 15.93 2.14 7.72
N PRO A 84 16.89 1.85 6.82
CA PRO A 84 17.14 0.50 6.31
C PRO A 84 17.52 -0.51 7.40
N GLN A 85 18.09 -0.04 8.52
CA GLN A 85 18.48 -0.88 9.66
C GLN A 85 17.28 -1.51 10.38
N ASP A 86 16.08 -0.94 10.23
CA ASP A 86 14.86 -1.48 10.84
C ASP A 86 14.23 -2.57 9.94
N VAL A 87 14.71 -2.74 8.70
CA VAL A 87 14.23 -3.77 7.78
C VAL A 87 14.98 -5.08 8.09
N PRO A 88 14.27 -6.18 8.43
CA PRO A 88 14.90 -7.46 8.69
C PRO A 88 15.77 -7.96 7.53
N VAL A 89 16.86 -8.64 7.87
CA VAL A 89 17.74 -9.30 6.88
C VAL A 89 17.03 -10.47 6.21
N ASP A 90 16.20 -11.21 6.96
CA ASP A 90 15.31 -12.22 6.39
C ASP A 90 14.15 -11.52 5.67
N PRO A 91 14.04 -11.63 4.34
CA PRO A 91 13.00 -10.95 3.57
C PRO A 91 11.58 -11.44 3.90
N LEU A 92 11.42 -12.56 4.61
CA LEU A 92 10.12 -13.07 5.04
C LEU A 92 9.65 -12.47 6.37
N GLN A 93 10.56 -11.90 7.16
CA GLN A 93 10.22 -11.30 8.45
C GLN A 93 9.65 -9.88 8.26
N PRO A 94 8.53 -9.56 8.92
CA PRO A 94 8.01 -8.20 8.97
C PRO A 94 8.81 -7.34 9.96
N VAL A 95 8.75 -6.02 9.81
CA VAL A 95 9.35 -5.08 10.77
C VAL A 95 8.63 -5.10 12.13
N GLY A 96 7.37 -5.53 12.14
CA GLY A 96 6.53 -5.67 13.35
C GLY A 96 5.08 -5.93 12.98
N THR A 97 4.22 -6.05 13.99
CA THR A 97 2.76 -6.18 13.83
C THR A 97 2.10 -4.82 13.67
N GLY A 98 1.24 -4.69 12.66
CA GLY A 98 0.51 -3.46 12.35
C GLY A 98 -0.08 -3.49 10.95
N ASP A 99 -0.83 -2.46 10.60
CA ASP A 99 -1.54 -2.38 9.31
C ASP A 99 -1.12 -1.17 8.48
N ALA A 100 -0.21 -0.34 9.00
CA ALA A 100 0.40 0.74 8.25
C ALA A 100 1.86 0.96 8.61
N LEU A 101 2.57 1.59 7.70
CA LEU A 101 3.96 2.00 7.83
C LEU A 101 4.10 3.47 7.42
N VAL A 102 4.96 4.22 8.09
CA VAL A 102 5.37 5.56 7.67
C VAL A 102 6.89 5.73 7.77
N THR A 103 7.46 6.57 6.92
CA THR A 103 8.88 6.91 6.98
C THR A 103 9.16 8.29 6.39
N ALA A 104 10.21 8.94 6.90
CA ALA A 104 10.84 10.11 6.29
C ALA A 104 12.20 9.77 5.66
N HIS A 105 12.60 8.49 5.68
CA HIS A 105 13.94 8.07 5.26
C HIS A 105 13.95 7.60 3.79
N PRO A 106 14.78 8.19 2.90
CA PRO A 106 14.75 7.89 1.46
C PRO A 106 15.36 6.53 1.09
N GLY A 107 16.06 5.89 2.03
CA GLY A 107 16.73 4.60 1.84
C GLY A 107 15.85 3.36 2.02
N VAL A 108 14.55 3.52 2.29
CA VAL A 108 13.62 2.40 2.53
C VAL A 108 12.30 2.63 1.80
N ALA A 109 11.75 1.55 1.23
CA ALA A 109 10.40 1.52 0.68
C ALA A 109 9.44 0.87 1.69
N LEU A 110 8.17 1.28 1.67
CA LEU A 110 7.13 0.73 2.51
C LEU A 110 6.15 -0.05 1.64
N ALA A 111 5.73 -1.24 2.07
CA ALA A 111 4.76 -2.03 1.36
C ALA A 111 3.69 -2.64 2.29
N VAL A 112 2.46 -2.64 1.79
CA VAL A 112 1.32 -3.36 2.38
C VAL A 112 0.79 -4.37 1.37
N LEU A 113 0.36 -5.51 1.86
CA LEU A 113 -0.05 -6.67 1.09
C LEU A 113 -1.57 -6.82 1.09
N VAL A 114 -2.14 -7.11 -0.08
CA VAL A 114 -3.59 -7.23 -0.23
C VAL A 114 -3.98 -8.33 -1.19
N ALA A 115 -5.20 -8.83 -1.00
CA ALA A 115 -5.99 -9.55 -1.97
C ALA A 115 -7.46 -9.26 -1.63
N ASP A 116 -7.96 -8.13 -2.13
CA ASP A 116 -9.29 -7.51 -1.93
C ASP A 116 -9.33 -6.26 -1.03
N CYS A 117 -8.62 -6.23 0.11
CA CYS A 117 -8.53 -5.00 0.92
C CYS A 117 -7.89 -3.84 0.13
N VAL A 118 -8.10 -2.60 0.58
CA VAL A 118 -7.57 -1.42 -0.11
C VAL A 118 -6.12 -1.15 0.31
N PRO A 119 -5.13 -1.23 -0.59
CA PRO A 119 -3.80 -0.70 -0.33
C PRO A 119 -3.83 0.82 -0.57
N VAL A 120 -3.43 1.59 0.43
CA VAL A 120 -3.40 3.05 0.37
C VAL A 120 -1.95 3.52 0.44
N LEU A 121 -1.53 4.30 -0.55
CA LEU A 121 -0.21 4.94 -0.57
C LEU A 121 -0.40 6.43 -0.36
N LEU A 122 0.39 7.03 0.53
CA LEU A 122 0.39 8.45 0.82
C LEU A 122 1.79 9.03 0.69
N ALA A 123 1.88 10.28 0.27
CA ALA A 123 3.11 11.04 0.35
C ALA A 123 2.86 12.52 0.58
N ASP A 124 3.70 13.14 1.40
CA ASP A 124 3.98 14.57 1.33
C ASP A 124 5.34 14.74 0.63
N PRO A 125 5.36 15.08 -0.68
CA PRO A 125 6.60 15.20 -1.44
C PRO A 125 7.45 16.40 -0.98
N GLU A 126 6.83 17.41 -0.38
CA GLU A 126 7.53 18.58 0.15
C GLU A 126 8.22 18.30 1.49
N ALA A 127 7.67 17.41 2.32
CA ALA A 127 8.30 16.94 3.56
C ALA A 127 9.28 15.79 3.28
N GLY A 128 9.02 14.97 2.25
CA GLY A 128 9.75 13.73 2.01
C GLY A 128 9.26 12.57 2.89
N VAL A 129 8.00 12.65 3.33
CA VAL A 129 7.36 11.65 4.19
C VAL A 129 6.41 10.82 3.35
N VAL A 130 6.49 9.51 3.47
CA VAL A 130 5.60 8.57 2.77
C VAL A 130 4.97 7.59 3.75
N GLY A 131 3.80 7.07 3.38
CA GLY A 131 3.08 6.07 4.15
C GLY A 131 2.42 5.01 3.26
N ALA A 132 2.33 3.79 3.75
CA ALA A 132 1.57 2.71 3.14
C ALA A 132 0.64 2.10 4.19
N ALA A 133 -0.65 1.99 3.88
CA ALA A 133 -1.67 1.49 4.81
C ALA A 133 -2.56 0.42 4.17
N HIS A 134 -2.81 -0.64 4.91
CA HIS A 134 -3.76 -1.70 4.60
C HIS A 134 -5.12 -1.33 5.20
N ALA A 135 -6.07 -0.94 4.35
CA ALA A 135 -7.43 -0.63 4.76
C ALA A 135 -8.38 -1.78 4.37
N GLY A 136 -8.44 -2.79 5.23
CA GLY A 136 -9.55 -3.73 5.27
C GLY A 136 -10.78 -3.12 5.94
N ARG A 137 -11.93 -3.80 5.87
CA ARG A 137 -13.20 -3.33 6.46
C ARG A 137 -13.06 -2.86 7.92
N ARG A 138 -12.44 -3.70 8.77
CA ARG A 138 -12.25 -3.40 10.19
C ARG A 138 -11.30 -2.23 10.40
N GLY A 139 -10.08 -2.30 9.85
CA GLY A 139 -9.11 -1.21 9.98
C GLY A 139 -9.62 0.13 9.44
N LEU A 140 -10.39 0.13 8.36
CA LEU A 140 -11.02 1.35 7.84
C LEU A 140 -12.03 1.95 8.82
N ALA A 141 -12.91 1.13 9.39
CA ALA A 141 -13.89 1.58 10.39
C ALA A 141 -13.22 2.02 11.70
N ASP A 142 -12.19 1.30 12.14
CA ASP A 142 -11.47 1.56 13.38
C ASP A 142 -10.48 2.75 13.27
N GLY A 143 -10.14 3.17 12.05
CA GLY A 143 -9.46 4.43 11.80
C GLY A 143 -7.98 4.35 11.39
N VAL A 144 -7.56 3.28 10.69
CA VAL A 144 -6.16 3.07 10.25
C VAL A 144 -5.63 4.23 9.36
N LEU A 145 -6.49 4.84 8.55
CA LEU A 145 -6.08 5.94 7.66
C LEU A 145 -5.86 7.24 8.44
N GLN A 146 -6.71 7.53 9.43
CA GLN A 146 -6.56 8.64 10.35
C GLN A 146 -5.26 8.48 11.16
N ALA A 147 -5.00 7.28 11.68
CA ALA A 147 -3.77 6.96 12.39
C ALA A 147 -2.54 7.14 11.48
N THR A 148 -2.61 6.70 10.21
CA THR A 148 -1.52 6.85 9.24
C THR A 148 -1.23 8.32 8.96
N VAL A 149 -2.25 9.14 8.72
CA VAL A 149 -2.09 10.59 8.50
C VAL A 149 -1.52 11.27 9.74
N ALA A 150 -1.96 10.88 10.95
CA ALA A 150 -1.41 11.39 12.20
C ALA A 150 0.09 11.06 12.35
N ALA A 151 0.49 9.81 12.12
CA ALA A 151 1.90 9.40 12.18
C ALA A 151 2.75 10.12 11.12
N MET A 152 2.23 10.35 9.91
CA MET A 152 2.94 11.16 8.92
C MET A 152 3.11 12.61 9.38
N ARG A 153 2.13 13.20 10.08
CA ARG A 153 2.23 14.56 10.63
C ARG A 153 3.28 14.65 11.73
N GLU A 154 3.43 13.62 12.56
CA GLU A 154 4.49 13.52 13.55
C GLU A 154 5.89 13.53 12.91
N LEU A 155 6.00 13.02 11.68
CA LEU A 155 7.22 13.08 10.86
C LEU A 155 7.37 14.40 10.07
N GLY A 156 6.49 15.37 10.27
CA GLY A 156 6.55 16.70 9.65
C GLY A 156 5.76 16.86 8.35
N ALA A 157 4.97 15.85 7.95
CA ALA A 157 4.07 15.98 6.81
C ALA A 157 2.86 16.88 7.11
N ARG A 158 2.28 17.45 6.05
CA ARG A 158 1.11 18.30 6.10
C ARG A 158 -0.03 17.73 5.26
N PRO A 159 -1.23 17.48 5.82
CA PRO A 159 -2.35 16.92 5.06
C PRO A 159 -2.70 17.70 3.79
N ASP A 160 -2.66 19.03 3.84
CA ASP A 160 -2.95 19.91 2.70
C ASP A 160 -1.90 19.81 1.56
N ARG A 161 -0.79 19.10 1.78
CA ARG A 161 0.24 18.78 0.78
C ARG A 161 0.29 17.30 0.44
N MET A 162 -0.43 16.47 1.19
CA MET A 162 -0.44 15.04 0.97
C MET A 162 -1.19 14.69 -0.31
N ARG A 163 -0.63 13.74 -1.04
CA ARG A 163 -1.26 13.03 -2.14
C ARG A 163 -1.45 11.59 -1.72
N ALA A 164 -2.59 11.01 -2.07
CA ALA A 164 -2.88 9.62 -1.81
C ALA A 164 -3.36 8.90 -3.08
N ALA A 165 -3.02 7.62 -3.19
CA ALA A 165 -3.53 6.72 -4.19
C ALA A 165 -4.15 5.49 -3.51
N LEU A 166 -5.41 5.21 -3.83
CA LEU A 166 -6.11 3.98 -3.44
C LEU A 166 -5.92 2.95 -4.56
N GLY A 167 -5.24 1.86 -4.27
CA GLY A 167 -4.92 0.84 -5.27
C GLY A 167 -6.08 -0.08 -5.62
N PRO A 168 -5.81 -1.09 -6.47
CA PRO A 168 -6.79 -2.12 -6.79
C PRO A 168 -7.29 -2.83 -5.52
N ALA A 169 -8.60 -3.00 -5.44
CA ALA A 169 -9.30 -3.60 -4.31
C ALA A 169 -10.60 -4.25 -4.80
N ILE A 170 -11.29 -5.00 -3.95
CA ILE A 170 -12.62 -5.49 -4.31
C ILE A 170 -13.58 -4.31 -4.41
N ALA A 171 -14.31 -4.23 -5.53
CA ALA A 171 -15.22 -3.11 -5.78
C ALA A 171 -16.55 -3.26 -5.03
N GLY A 172 -17.22 -2.14 -4.73
CA GLY A 172 -18.57 -2.14 -4.16
C GLY A 172 -19.56 -3.05 -4.90
N PRO A 173 -19.63 -3.01 -6.25
CA PRO A 173 -20.47 -3.93 -7.03
C PRO A 173 -20.13 -5.43 -6.89
N SER A 174 -18.95 -5.78 -6.36
CA SER A 174 -18.46 -7.16 -6.21
C SER A 174 -18.36 -7.61 -4.74
N TYR A 175 -18.36 -6.69 -3.77
CA TYR A 175 -18.08 -6.99 -2.36
C TYR A 175 -19.35 -7.22 -1.53
N GLU A 176 -20.04 -8.31 -1.82
CA GLU A 176 -21.21 -8.73 -1.04
C GLU A 176 -20.85 -8.96 0.43
N VAL A 177 -21.72 -8.48 1.31
CA VAL A 177 -21.70 -8.73 2.76
C VAL A 177 -23.13 -8.89 3.29
N PRO A 178 -23.31 -9.51 4.47
CA PRO A 178 -24.58 -9.45 5.20
C PRO A 178 -25.05 -8.00 5.45
N ALA A 179 -26.37 -7.77 5.49
CA ALA A 179 -26.95 -6.44 5.63
C ALA A 179 -26.57 -5.76 6.95
N ASP A 180 -26.62 -6.51 8.05
CA ASP A 180 -26.19 -6.10 9.38
C ASP A 180 -24.73 -5.64 9.39
N LEU A 181 -23.85 -6.39 8.71
CA LEU A 181 -22.45 -6.01 8.58
C LEU A 181 -22.25 -4.76 7.73
N ARG A 182 -23.02 -4.58 6.65
CA ARG A 182 -22.98 -3.33 5.87
C ARG A 182 -23.38 -2.16 6.75
N ASP A 183 -24.49 -2.28 7.46
CA ASP A 183 -25.09 -1.21 8.25
C ASP A 183 -24.21 -0.84 9.44
N GLU A 184 -23.57 -1.82 10.08
CA GLU A 184 -22.56 -1.62 11.14
C GLU A 184 -21.40 -0.73 10.67
N VAL A 185 -20.80 -1.07 9.52
CA VAL A 185 -19.64 -0.31 9.01
C VAL A 185 -20.08 1.07 8.49
N ALA A 186 -21.25 1.14 7.85
CA ALA A 186 -21.81 2.40 7.34
C ALA A 186 -22.24 3.36 8.45
N ALA A 187 -22.51 2.86 9.67
CA ALA A 187 -22.74 3.73 10.82
C ALA A 187 -21.50 4.57 11.18
N THR A 188 -20.30 4.05 10.90
CA THR A 188 -19.03 4.75 11.15
C THR A 188 -18.51 5.49 9.92
N VAL A 189 -18.58 4.87 8.73
CA VAL A 189 -18.12 5.45 7.47
C VAL A 189 -19.25 5.34 6.43
N PRO A 190 -20.20 6.29 6.38
CA PRO A 190 -21.40 6.16 5.54
C PRO A 190 -21.14 5.86 4.07
N GLU A 191 -20.05 6.38 3.52
CA GLU A 191 -19.67 6.23 2.11
C GLU A 191 -19.31 4.79 1.72
N VAL A 192 -19.11 3.88 2.68
CA VAL A 192 -18.91 2.46 2.37
C VAL A 192 -20.19 1.77 1.94
N ALA A 193 -21.38 2.30 2.23
CA ALA A 193 -22.63 1.63 1.91
C ALA A 193 -22.80 1.50 0.39
N ALA A 194 -22.88 0.26 -0.09
CA ALA A 194 -23.03 -0.03 -1.51
C ALA A 194 -24.06 -1.15 -1.75
N THR A 195 -24.31 -1.42 -3.03
CA THR A 195 -25.12 -2.54 -3.51
C THR A 195 -24.33 -3.26 -4.59
N THR A 196 -24.36 -4.59 -4.57
CA THR A 196 -23.68 -5.40 -5.58
C THR A 196 -24.33 -5.21 -6.95
N ALA A 197 -23.65 -5.65 -8.01
CA ALA A 197 -24.23 -5.67 -9.35
C ALA A 197 -25.48 -6.57 -9.46
N TRP A 198 -25.72 -7.45 -8.49
CA TRP A 198 -26.88 -8.34 -8.40
C TRP A 198 -27.86 -7.97 -7.26
N GLY A 199 -27.78 -6.75 -6.73
CA GLY A 199 -28.84 -6.17 -5.89
C GLY A 199 -28.77 -6.54 -4.40
N THR A 200 -27.64 -7.05 -3.91
CA THR A 200 -27.46 -7.42 -2.49
C THR A 200 -26.64 -6.37 -1.72
N PRO A 201 -26.71 -6.33 -0.38
CA PRO A 201 -25.89 -5.43 0.44
C PRO A 201 -24.40 -5.62 0.18
N ALA A 202 -23.67 -4.51 0.05
CA ALA A 202 -22.25 -4.51 -0.28
C ALA A 202 -21.49 -3.39 0.42
N LEU A 203 -20.17 -3.48 0.41
CA LEU A 203 -19.28 -2.42 0.89
C LEU A 203 -18.38 -1.89 -0.22
N ASP A 204 -18.32 -0.58 -0.41
CA ASP A 204 -17.28 0.09 -1.19
C ASP A 204 -16.21 0.67 -0.27
N LEU A 205 -15.19 -0.15 0.03
CA LEU A 205 -14.10 0.26 0.91
C LEU A 205 -13.26 1.41 0.32
N ARG A 206 -13.20 1.55 -1.01
CA ARG A 206 -12.46 2.65 -1.65
C ARG A 206 -13.22 3.97 -1.50
N ALA A 207 -14.54 3.95 -1.63
CA ALA A 207 -15.37 5.12 -1.37
C ALA A 207 -15.21 5.61 0.08
N GLY A 208 -15.27 4.70 1.05
CA GLY A 208 -15.01 5.02 2.46
C GLY A 208 -13.58 5.53 2.71
N ALA A 209 -12.56 4.85 2.19
CA ALA A 209 -11.17 5.29 2.33
C ALA A 209 -10.94 6.69 1.75
N ARG A 210 -11.55 6.99 0.59
CA ARG A 210 -11.47 8.33 -0.01
C ARG A 210 -12.12 9.39 0.87
N ALA A 211 -13.32 9.12 1.39
CA ALA A 211 -14.02 10.05 2.28
C ALA A 211 -13.22 10.35 3.55
N VAL A 212 -12.68 9.31 4.18
CA VAL A 212 -11.83 9.42 5.38
C VAL A 212 -10.59 10.28 5.14
N LEU A 213 -9.88 10.06 4.02
CA LEU A 213 -8.68 10.84 3.71
C LEU A 213 -8.99 12.32 3.41
N LEU A 214 -10.07 12.59 2.67
CA LEU A 214 -10.51 13.96 2.42
C LEU A 214 -10.92 14.67 3.71
N ALA A 215 -11.64 13.98 4.60
CA ALA A 215 -11.99 14.51 5.93
C ALA A 215 -10.76 14.76 6.82
N ALA A 216 -9.68 13.98 6.64
CA ALA A 216 -8.40 14.20 7.30
C ALA A 216 -7.57 15.35 6.69
N GLY A 217 -8.07 16.01 5.65
CA GLY A 217 -7.45 17.16 5.00
C GLY A 217 -6.46 16.81 3.89
N VAL A 218 -6.40 15.55 3.43
CA VAL A 218 -5.55 15.14 2.31
C VAL A 218 -6.03 15.82 1.02
N ALA A 219 -5.16 16.61 0.39
CA ALA A 219 -5.54 17.48 -0.72
C ALA A 219 -5.94 16.73 -2.00
N HIS A 220 -5.27 15.61 -2.29
CA HIS A 220 -5.49 14.85 -3.52
C HIS A 220 -5.61 13.35 -3.22
N VAL A 221 -6.69 12.73 -3.67
CA VAL A 221 -6.93 11.28 -3.54
C VAL A 221 -7.33 10.71 -4.89
N GLU A 222 -6.43 9.94 -5.49
CA GLU A 222 -6.67 9.17 -6.70
C GLU A 222 -7.17 7.76 -6.34
N VAL A 223 -8.05 7.21 -7.17
CA VAL A 223 -8.67 5.90 -6.92
C VAL A 223 -8.52 5.03 -8.15
N SER A 224 -7.82 3.90 -8.01
CA SER A 224 -7.75 2.89 -9.05
C SER A 224 -9.15 2.33 -9.31
N PRO A 225 -9.60 2.22 -10.57
CA PRO A 225 -10.90 1.64 -10.89
C PRO A 225 -10.88 0.10 -10.89
N ARG A 226 -9.70 -0.52 -10.77
CA ARG A 226 -9.52 -1.96 -10.98
C ARG A 226 -10.13 -2.76 -9.83
N ASP A 227 -10.93 -3.75 -10.17
CA ASP A 227 -11.61 -4.64 -9.21
C ASP A 227 -10.84 -5.96 -9.10
N THR A 228 -10.42 -6.33 -7.89
CA THR A 228 -9.67 -7.58 -7.66
C THR A 228 -10.51 -8.80 -7.99
N TRP A 229 -11.83 -8.75 -7.80
CA TRP A 229 -12.74 -9.87 -8.08
C TRP A 229 -12.81 -10.18 -9.58
N SER A 230 -12.97 -9.17 -10.42
CA SER A 230 -13.15 -9.34 -11.87
C SER A 230 -11.86 -9.27 -12.70
N ASP A 231 -10.79 -8.60 -12.23
CA ASP A 231 -9.51 -8.54 -12.96
C ASP A 231 -8.67 -9.80 -12.67
N PRO A 232 -8.44 -10.69 -13.67
CA PRO A 232 -7.70 -11.92 -13.48
C PRO A 232 -6.20 -11.70 -13.24
N ARG A 233 -5.69 -10.48 -13.48
CA ARG A 233 -4.30 -10.09 -13.23
C ARG A 233 -4.04 -9.79 -11.75
N LEU A 234 -5.07 -9.72 -10.91
CA LEU A 234 -4.94 -9.46 -9.49
C LEU A 234 -5.26 -10.73 -8.69
N PHE A 235 -4.65 -10.87 -7.53
CA PHE A 235 -5.11 -11.86 -6.55
C PHE A 235 -6.41 -11.38 -5.89
N SER A 236 -7.31 -12.30 -5.58
CA SER A 236 -8.56 -12.02 -4.86
C SER A 236 -8.89 -13.19 -3.94
N PHE A 237 -8.95 -12.90 -2.64
CA PHE A 237 -9.31 -13.89 -1.63
C PHE A 237 -10.77 -14.31 -1.78
N ARG A 238 -11.67 -13.34 -2.01
CA ARG A 238 -13.09 -13.56 -2.26
C ARG A 238 -13.29 -14.53 -3.43
N ARG A 239 -12.54 -14.38 -4.52
CA ARG A 239 -12.64 -15.25 -5.71
C ARG A 239 -12.11 -16.65 -5.49
N ALA A 240 -10.96 -16.79 -4.83
CA ALA A 240 -10.20 -18.05 -4.84
C ALA A 240 -10.14 -18.78 -3.49
N GLY A 241 -10.47 -18.11 -2.38
CA GLY A 241 -10.30 -18.60 -1.00
C GLY A 241 -8.83 -18.74 -0.57
N ARG A 242 -7.99 -19.40 -1.37
CA ARG A 242 -6.55 -19.52 -1.15
C ARG A 242 -5.81 -18.97 -2.36
N THR A 243 -5.02 -17.92 -2.16
CA THR A 243 -4.31 -17.21 -3.22
C THR A 243 -3.19 -16.33 -2.65
N GLY A 244 -2.36 -15.77 -3.53
CA GLY A 244 -1.24 -14.89 -3.15
C GLY A 244 -1.67 -13.48 -2.73
N ARG A 245 -0.69 -12.61 -2.51
CA ARG A 245 -0.86 -11.18 -2.19
C ARG A 245 -0.06 -10.32 -3.15
N PHE A 246 -0.71 -9.28 -3.67
CA PHE A 246 -0.02 -8.18 -4.37
C PHE A 246 0.22 -7.03 -3.38
N ALA A 247 1.05 -6.06 -3.76
CA ALA A 247 1.44 -4.98 -2.86
C ALA A 247 1.07 -3.60 -3.41
N GLY A 248 0.72 -2.68 -2.51
CA GLY A 248 1.01 -1.26 -2.70
C GLY A 248 2.39 -0.98 -2.14
N VAL A 249 3.24 -0.27 -2.89
CA VAL A 249 4.61 0.06 -2.48
C VAL A 249 4.91 1.54 -2.72
N VAL A 250 5.57 2.21 -1.78
CA VAL A 250 5.98 3.61 -1.90
C VAL A 250 7.37 3.85 -1.30
N ARG A 251 8.15 4.75 -1.91
CA ARG A 251 9.36 5.32 -1.32
C ARG A 251 9.48 6.80 -1.63
N ALA A 252 10.09 7.55 -0.72
CA ALA A 252 10.68 8.84 -1.04
C ALA A 252 12.07 8.63 -1.64
N SER A 253 12.46 9.51 -2.56
CA SER A 253 13.82 9.60 -3.08
C SER A 253 14.61 10.56 -2.22
N ALA A 254 15.93 10.39 -2.16
CA ALA A 254 16.79 11.38 -1.52
C ALA A 254 16.58 12.73 -2.19
N ARG A 255 16.32 13.78 -1.41
CA ARG A 255 16.26 15.14 -1.95
C ARG A 255 17.57 15.41 -2.65
N ARG A 256 17.51 15.81 -3.93
CA ARG A 256 18.63 16.54 -4.52
C ARG A 256 18.67 17.86 -3.75
N VAL A 257 19.64 18.02 -2.86
CA VAL A 257 20.02 19.35 -2.39
C VAL A 257 20.43 20.10 -3.66
N ALA A 258 19.66 21.10 -4.06
CA ALA A 258 20.08 21.98 -5.14
C ALA A 258 21.48 22.47 -4.77
N PRO A 259 22.50 22.36 -5.66
CA PRO A 259 23.82 22.88 -5.34
C PRO A 259 23.65 24.33 -4.92
N GLY A 260 24.04 24.64 -3.68
CA GLY A 260 23.93 25.98 -3.14
C GLY A 260 24.60 26.95 -4.11
N ASN A 261 23.90 28.02 -4.48
CA ASN A 261 24.43 29.04 -5.36
C ASN A 261 25.74 29.57 -4.74
N PRO A 262 26.92 29.37 -5.36
CA PRO A 262 28.19 29.84 -4.81
C PRO A 262 28.38 31.36 -4.89
N GLN A 263 27.34 32.13 -5.28
CA GLN A 263 27.38 33.58 -5.36
C GLN A 263 26.66 34.25 -4.18
N ASN A 264 27.29 34.23 -3.00
CA ASN A 264 27.13 35.36 -2.07
C ASN A 264 28.34 35.51 -1.13
N PRO A 265 29.43 36.17 -1.56
CA PRO A 265 30.53 36.56 -0.69
C PRO A 265 30.26 37.96 -0.12
N LEU A 266 29.27 38.13 0.75
CA LEU A 266 29.11 39.37 1.51
C LEU A 266 28.53 39.07 2.90
N LEU A 267 29.42 38.67 3.80
CA LEU A 267 29.48 39.09 5.20
C LEU A 267 30.93 38.86 5.64
N ALA A 268 31.75 39.88 5.38
CA ALA A 268 33.00 40.15 6.10
C ALA A 268 32.66 40.97 7.34
#